data_AF-K1S6Z9-F1
#
_entry.id   AF-K1S6Z9-F1
#
_cell.length_a   1.000
_cell.length_b   1.000
_cell.length_c   1.000
_cell.angle_alpha   90.00
_cell.angle_beta   90.00
_cell.angle_gamma   90.00
#
_symmetry.space_group_name_H-M   'P 1'
#
loop_
_entity.id
_entity.type
_entity.pdbx_description
1 polymer ?
#
loop_
_entity_poly.entity_id
_entity_poly.type
_entity_poly.pdbx_seq_one_letter_code
_entity_poly.pdbx_strand_id
1 'polypeptide(L)'
;PDLKHHKLDQVSNRLSLPDFNHHRACDDAMVVARIMDKFLPMLAAQGAKTIGDFNDLVRGGLKEKRRTHHISILVKNKTGLKNLYEIISRSYLKYFKRNPTIPKSLLMEYREGLIIGSACEAGEVFEAVLRGKSDTELRRIASFYDYLEIMPLANNHFLLDNGTVRSEESLRNLNRRIVQLGEELGKPVVATCDVHFLDPEQEIFRRILLAAKKFSDADKAMPLYYRTTEEMLDEFAYLGPEKAQEVVVTNTN
;
A
#
# COMPACT_ATOMS: atom_id res chain seq x y z
N PRO A 1 23.19 2.83 13.73
CA PRO A 1 23.32 1.74 12.73
C PRO A 1 23.98 2.28 11.46
N ASP A 2 25.23 1.88 11.23
CA ASP A 2 26.10 2.54 10.24
C ASP A 2 26.23 1.74 8.93
N LEU A 3 25.65 0.53 8.89
CA LEU A 3 25.59 -0.29 7.69
C LEU A 3 24.41 0.12 6.79
N LYS A 4 24.69 0.35 5.51
CA LYS A 4 23.68 0.66 4.49
C LYS A 4 22.82 -0.56 4.11
N HIS A 5 23.39 -1.75 4.23
CA HIS A 5 22.77 -3.03 3.89
C HIS A 5 23.12 -4.07 4.96
N HIS A 6 22.18 -4.99 5.22
CA HIS A 6 22.28 -5.98 6.29
C HIS A 6 22.29 -7.41 5.72
N LYS A 7 22.96 -7.62 4.59
CA LYS A 7 23.15 -8.97 4.05
C LYS A 7 24.11 -9.77 4.95
N LEU A 8 23.98 -11.10 4.93
CA LEU A 8 24.70 -11.99 5.85
C LEU A 8 26.23 -11.82 5.77
N ASP A 9 26.76 -11.72 4.55
CA ASP A 9 28.17 -11.43 4.24
C ASP A 9 28.62 -10.09 4.85
N GLN A 10 27.83 -9.04 4.66
CA GLN A 10 28.16 -7.68 5.12
C GLN A 10 28.17 -7.57 6.64
N VAL A 11 27.21 -8.23 7.30
CA VAL A 11 27.14 -8.28 8.77
C VAL A 11 28.28 -9.14 9.32
N SER A 12 28.54 -10.30 8.71
CA SER A 12 29.65 -11.20 9.07
C SER A 12 31.00 -10.48 9.01
N ASN A 13 31.29 -9.81 7.88
CA ASN A 13 32.51 -9.05 7.67
C ASN A 13 32.66 -7.89 8.67
N ARG A 14 31.56 -7.18 8.96
CA ARG A 14 31.56 -6.07 9.93
C ARG A 14 31.86 -6.53 11.35
N LEU A 15 31.47 -7.76 11.68
CA LEU A 15 31.74 -8.41 12.96
C LEU A 15 33.06 -9.19 12.97
N SER A 16 33.82 -9.13 11.86
CA SER A 16 35.10 -9.81 11.68
C SER A 16 34.98 -11.32 11.94
N LEU A 17 33.89 -11.92 11.47
CA LEU A 17 33.68 -13.37 11.51
C LEU A 17 34.39 -14.07 10.33
N PRO A 18 34.72 -15.37 10.45
CA PRO A 18 35.36 -16.11 9.37
C PRO A 18 34.52 -16.17 8.09
N ASP A 19 35.21 -16.26 6.95
CA ASP A 19 34.58 -16.51 5.65
C ASP A 19 33.77 -17.82 5.66
N PHE A 20 32.71 -17.85 4.87
CA PHE A 20 31.80 -18.99 4.80
C PHE A 20 31.25 -19.17 3.39
N ASN A 21 30.72 -20.37 3.11
CA ASN A 21 30.17 -20.73 1.82
C ASN A 21 28.66 -20.45 1.77
N HIS A 22 28.22 -19.64 0.80
CA HIS A 22 26.82 -19.25 0.61
C HIS A 22 25.95 -20.31 -0.09
N HIS A 23 26.50 -21.50 -0.38
CA HIS A 23 25.79 -22.53 -1.15
C HIS A 23 25.05 -23.56 -0.28
N ARG A 24 25.23 -23.55 1.04
CA ARG A 24 24.59 -24.51 1.95
C ARG A 24 23.88 -23.80 3.10
N ALA A 25 22.60 -24.13 3.28
CA ALA A 25 21.79 -23.58 4.37
C ALA A 25 22.36 -23.86 5.78
N CYS A 26 23.08 -24.98 5.97
CA CYS A 26 23.74 -25.28 7.24
C CYS A 26 24.89 -24.31 7.56
N ASP A 27 25.59 -23.84 6.54
CA ASP A 27 26.73 -22.93 6.69
C ASP A 27 26.23 -21.52 7.00
N ASP A 28 25.14 -21.09 6.34
CA ASP A 28 24.44 -19.85 6.66
C ASP A 28 23.91 -19.84 8.10
N ALA A 29 23.28 -20.93 8.55
CA ALA A 29 22.77 -21.06 9.91
C ALA A 29 23.90 -20.95 10.96
N MET A 30 25.05 -21.57 10.69
CA MET A 30 26.23 -21.48 11.55
C MET A 30 26.75 -20.03 11.65
N VAL A 31 26.75 -19.29 10.55
CA VAL A 31 27.17 -17.89 10.53
C VAL A 31 26.20 -17.01 11.31
N VAL A 32 24.90 -17.24 11.17
CA VAL A 32 23.88 -16.54 11.97
C VAL A 32 24.07 -16.80 13.47
N ALA A 33 24.41 -18.04 13.87
CA ALA A 33 24.72 -18.35 15.26
C ALA A 33 25.94 -17.56 15.76
N ARG A 34 27.02 -17.50 14.98
CA ARG A 34 28.22 -16.70 15.32
C ARG A 34 27.94 -15.19 15.39
N ILE A 35 27.05 -14.69 14.53
CA ILE A 35 26.58 -13.30 14.58
C ILE A 35 25.83 -13.06 15.90
N MET A 36 24.95 -13.99 16.29
CA MET A 36 24.22 -13.92 17.56
C MET A 36 25.18 -13.88 18.75
N ASP A 37 26.23 -14.71 18.76
CA ASP A 37 27.25 -14.72 19.83
C ASP A 37 27.94 -13.36 20.00
N LYS A 38 28.07 -12.57 18.93
CA LYS A 38 28.59 -11.19 19.00
C LYS A 38 27.54 -10.19 19.47
N PHE A 39 26.28 -10.35 19.05
CA PHE A 39 25.20 -9.44 19.41
C PHE A 39 24.72 -9.58 20.84
N LEU A 40 24.72 -10.79 21.42
CA LEU A 40 24.28 -11.00 22.81
C LEU A 40 25.06 -10.14 23.82
N PRO A 41 26.41 -10.09 23.82
CA PRO A 41 27.16 -9.17 24.67
C PRO A 41 26.88 -7.69 24.40
N MET A 42 26.67 -7.31 23.13
CA MET A 42 26.36 -5.92 22.76
C MET A 42 25.00 -5.49 23.30
N LEU A 43 24.01 -6.38 23.25
CA LEU A 43 22.67 -6.15 23.83
C LEU A 43 22.73 -6.11 25.35
N ALA A 44 23.50 -7.01 25.98
CA ALA A 44 23.72 -6.99 27.42
C ALA A 44 24.37 -5.69 27.90
N ALA A 45 25.34 -5.15 27.13
CA ALA A 45 25.96 -3.85 27.40
C ALA A 45 24.97 -2.67 27.29
N GLN A 46 23.87 -2.84 26.55
CA GLN A 46 22.76 -1.89 26.47
C GLN A 46 21.67 -2.15 27.52
N GLY A 47 21.89 -3.09 28.45
CA GLY A 47 20.98 -3.40 29.55
C GLY A 47 19.95 -4.48 29.25
N ALA A 48 19.97 -5.10 28.07
CA ALA A 48 19.02 -6.17 27.72
C ALA A 48 19.36 -7.48 28.43
N LYS A 49 18.39 -8.05 29.16
CA LYS A 49 18.53 -9.36 29.85
C LYS A 49 17.50 -10.38 29.38
N THR A 50 16.39 -9.91 28.81
CA THR A 50 15.28 -10.70 28.33
C THR A 50 14.95 -10.36 26.88
N ILE A 51 14.16 -11.22 26.23
CA ILE A 51 13.60 -10.93 24.90
C ILE A 51 12.71 -9.67 24.95
N GLY A 52 12.05 -9.40 26.08
CA GLY A 52 11.28 -8.17 26.29
C GLY A 52 12.16 -6.92 26.20
N ASP A 53 13.29 -6.92 26.90
CA ASP A 53 14.23 -5.79 26.88
C ASP A 53 14.82 -5.56 25.48
N PHE A 54 15.09 -6.65 24.74
CA PHE A 54 15.50 -6.55 23.34
C PHE A 54 14.43 -5.86 22.50
N ASN A 55 13.16 -6.29 22.61
CA ASN A 55 12.06 -5.69 21.87
C ASN A 55 11.92 -4.19 22.19
N ASP A 56 12.13 -3.78 23.44
CA ASP A 56 12.05 -2.38 23.85
C ASP A 56 13.24 -1.54 23.34
N LEU A 57 14.46 -2.08 23.37
CA LEU A 57 15.64 -1.43 22.76
C LEU A 57 15.48 -1.25 21.24
N VAL A 58 14.84 -2.21 20.58
CA VAL A 58 14.70 -2.27 19.13
C VAL A 58 13.51 -1.43 18.62
N ARG A 59 12.45 -1.28 19.44
CA ARG A 59 11.26 -0.46 19.13
C ARG A 59 11.59 0.98 18.72
N GLY A 60 12.69 1.55 19.22
CA GLY A 60 13.15 2.90 18.84
C GLY A 60 14.15 2.95 17.68
N GLY A 61 14.76 1.81 17.29
CA GLY A 61 15.97 1.76 16.46
C GLY A 61 15.82 1.06 15.11
N LEU A 62 14.87 0.12 14.97
CA LEU A 62 14.50 -0.37 13.63
C LEU A 62 13.74 0.74 12.93
N LYS A 63 14.44 1.47 12.06
CA LYS A 63 13.80 2.09 10.90
C LYS A 63 13.29 0.96 10.02
N GLU A 64 12.21 0.29 10.45
CA GLU A 64 11.35 -0.45 9.53
C GLU A 64 11.14 0.49 8.34
N LYS A 65 11.41 -0.01 7.15
CA LYS A 65 11.03 0.70 5.94
C LYS A 65 9.51 0.82 5.99
N ARG A 66 9.03 1.92 6.57
CA ARG A 66 7.60 2.25 6.63
C ARG A 66 7.10 2.18 5.19
N ARG A 67 6.22 1.22 4.92
CA ARG A 67 5.61 1.07 3.60
C ARG A 67 4.80 2.33 3.32
N THR A 68 4.91 2.80 2.09
CA THR A 68 4.13 3.92 1.59
C THR A 68 2.93 3.34 0.89
N HIS A 69 1.75 3.85 1.21
CA HIS A 69 0.50 3.46 0.57
C HIS A 69 -0.09 4.67 -0.15
N HIS A 70 -0.88 4.41 -1.19
CA HIS A 70 -1.66 5.45 -1.85
C HIS A 70 -2.85 5.85 -0.99
N ILE A 71 -3.33 7.07 -1.20
CA ILE A 71 -4.49 7.64 -0.52
C ILE A 71 -5.16 8.67 -1.42
N SER A 72 -6.49 8.72 -1.40
CA SER A 72 -7.26 9.73 -2.11
C SER A 72 -7.62 10.85 -1.12
N ILE A 73 -7.45 12.11 -1.52
CA ILE A 73 -7.75 13.26 -0.67
C ILE A 73 -8.66 14.20 -1.46
N LEU A 74 -9.91 14.33 -1.00
CA LEU A 74 -10.87 15.29 -1.54
C LEU A 74 -10.98 16.49 -0.61
N VAL A 75 -11.10 17.68 -1.19
CA VAL A 75 -11.22 18.94 -0.46
C VAL A 75 -12.70 19.29 -0.29
N LYS A 76 -13.17 19.36 0.96
CA LYS A 76 -14.57 19.69 1.29
C LYS A 76 -14.85 21.19 1.28
N ASN A 77 -13.86 22.01 1.65
CA ASN A 77 -14.04 23.46 1.82
C ASN A 77 -12.71 24.23 1.73
N LYS A 78 -12.76 25.56 1.87
CA LYS A 78 -11.58 26.45 1.80
C LYS A 78 -10.50 26.11 2.84
N THR A 79 -10.89 25.68 4.05
CA THR A 79 -9.94 25.22 5.07
C THR A 79 -9.19 23.98 4.58
N GLY A 80 -9.92 23.01 4.05
CA GLY A 80 -9.35 21.82 3.42
C GLY A 80 -8.39 22.15 2.27
N LEU A 81 -8.72 23.14 1.43
CA LEU A 81 -7.86 23.56 0.33
C LEU A 81 -6.51 24.09 0.84
N LYS A 82 -6.56 24.97 1.85
CA LYS A 82 -5.35 25.51 2.49
C LYS A 82 -4.54 24.40 3.15
N ASN A 83 -5.21 23.46 3.82
CA ASN A 83 -4.58 22.31 4.45
C ASN A 83 -3.91 21.39 3.42
N LEU A 84 -4.55 21.14 2.28
CA LEU A 84 -3.96 20.35 1.19
C LEU A 84 -2.70 21.02 0.63
N TYR A 85 -2.69 22.34 0.46
CA TYR A 85 -1.47 23.06 0.06
C TYR A 85 -0.33 22.87 1.05
N GLU A 86 -0.58 22.98 2.36
CA GLU A 86 0.45 22.77 3.38
C GLU A 86 0.97 21.32 3.38
N ILE A 87 0.07 20.34 3.24
CA ILE A 87 0.43 18.92 3.12
C ILE A 87 1.35 18.69 1.91
N ILE A 88 0.97 19.21 0.74
CA ILE A 88 1.76 19.09 -0.49
C ILE A 88 3.13 19.76 -0.30
N SER A 89 3.17 21.01 0.16
CA SER A 89 4.44 21.72 0.39
C SER A 89 5.37 20.96 1.34
N ARG A 90 4.87 20.45 2.47
CA ARG A 90 5.68 19.67 3.42
C ARG A 90 6.12 18.32 2.87
N SER A 91 5.28 17.67 2.04
CA SER A 91 5.63 16.40 1.39
C SER A 91 6.85 16.54 0.48
N TYR A 92 7.03 17.69 -0.18
CA TYR A 92 8.16 17.99 -1.05
C TYR A 92 9.36 18.58 -0.30
N LEU A 93 9.13 19.46 0.68
CA LEU A 93 10.22 20.21 1.31
C LEU A 93 10.82 19.50 2.52
N LYS A 94 10.00 18.76 3.30
CA LYS A 94 10.41 18.18 4.58
C LYS A 94 10.44 16.65 4.56
N TYR A 95 9.48 16.03 3.88
CA TYR A 95 9.27 14.58 3.93
C TYR A 95 9.60 13.86 2.62
N PHE A 96 10.22 14.57 1.66
CA PHE A 96 10.64 13.99 0.40
C PHE A 96 11.72 12.93 0.61
N LYS A 97 11.56 11.79 -0.07
CA LYS A 97 12.56 10.72 -0.12
C LYS A 97 12.91 10.40 -1.56
N ARG A 98 12.28 9.35 -2.10
CA ARG A 98 12.29 9.06 -3.54
C ARG A 98 11.15 9.79 -4.24
N ASN A 99 9.99 9.81 -3.57
CA ASN A 99 8.79 10.54 -3.97
C ASN A 99 8.35 11.42 -2.78
N PRO A 100 7.57 12.49 -3.03
CA PRO A 100 6.89 13.23 -1.98
C PRO A 100 6.06 12.24 -1.14
N THR A 101 6.23 12.27 0.18
CA THR A 101 5.57 11.32 1.08
C THR A 101 4.91 12.08 2.21
N ILE A 102 3.68 11.69 2.58
CA ILE A 102 2.91 12.33 3.64
C ILE A 102 2.91 11.41 4.87
N PRO A 103 3.54 11.79 5.99
CA PRO A 103 3.38 11.04 7.24
C PRO A 103 1.92 11.06 7.69
N LYS A 104 1.38 9.93 8.17
CA LYS A 104 0.02 9.84 8.70
C LYS A 104 -0.26 10.88 9.80
N SER A 105 0.73 11.19 10.64
CA SER A 105 0.63 12.24 11.65
C SER A 105 0.45 13.64 11.06
N LEU A 106 1.11 13.95 9.95
CA LEU A 106 0.95 15.22 9.24
C LEU A 106 -0.44 15.30 8.61
N LEU A 107 -0.89 14.22 7.98
CA LEU A 107 -2.24 14.16 7.42
C LEU A 107 -3.30 14.38 8.51
N MET A 108 -3.10 13.84 9.71
CA MET A 108 -4.00 14.06 10.85
C MET A 108 -3.96 15.49 11.38
N GLU A 109 -2.78 16.12 11.43
CA GLU A 109 -2.61 17.54 11.81
C GLU A 109 -3.45 18.46 10.90
N TYR A 110 -3.52 18.15 9.60
CA TYR A 110 -4.20 18.96 8.58
C TYR A 110 -5.48 18.31 8.04
N ARG A 111 -6.10 17.37 8.78
CA ARG A 111 -7.27 16.60 8.29
C ARG A 111 -8.52 17.47 8.13
N GLU A 112 -8.62 18.59 8.85
CA GLU A 112 -9.80 19.44 8.82
C GLU A 112 -10.13 19.89 7.39
N GLY A 113 -11.40 19.72 6.98
CA GLY A 113 -11.87 20.09 5.65
C GLY A 113 -11.45 19.13 4.54
N LEU A 114 -10.82 17.99 4.85
CA LEU A 114 -10.50 16.92 3.91
C LEU A 114 -11.43 15.71 4.08
N ILE A 115 -11.63 14.97 2.99
CA ILE A 115 -12.27 13.65 2.96
C ILE A 115 -11.24 12.66 2.42
N ILE A 116 -11.02 11.57 3.13
CA ILE A 116 -9.91 10.66 2.95
C ILE A 116 -10.40 9.29 2.44
N GLY A 117 -10.05 8.96 1.20
CA GLY A 117 -10.40 7.69 0.53
C GLY A 117 -9.30 6.65 0.61
N SER A 118 -9.68 5.37 0.51
CA SER A 118 -8.74 4.25 0.63
C SER A 118 -7.81 4.03 -0.56
N ALA A 119 -8.05 4.74 -1.68
CA ALA A 119 -7.31 4.67 -2.94
C ALA A 119 -7.33 3.30 -3.63
N CYS A 120 -6.39 3.16 -4.58
CA CYS A 120 -6.25 2.03 -5.50
C CYS A 120 -5.66 0.77 -4.83
N GLU A 121 -5.14 -0.14 -5.64
CA GLU A 121 -4.55 -1.40 -5.21
C GLU A 121 -3.28 -1.25 -4.37
N ALA A 122 -2.61 -0.11 -4.51
CA ALA A 122 -1.49 0.30 -3.66
C ALA A 122 -1.94 1.03 -2.36
N GLY A 123 -3.25 1.12 -2.11
CA GLY A 123 -3.83 1.63 -0.87
C GLY A 123 -3.75 0.63 0.30
N GLU A 124 -3.71 1.13 1.54
CA GLU A 124 -3.53 0.31 2.75
C GLU A 124 -4.67 -0.72 2.92
N VAL A 125 -5.90 -0.34 2.57
CA VAL A 125 -7.10 -1.21 2.70
C VAL A 125 -7.04 -2.36 1.69
N PHE A 126 -6.86 -2.05 0.40
CA PHE A 126 -6.82 -3.08 -0.64
C PHE A 126 -5.66 -4.06 -0.40
N GLU A 127 -4.47 -3.55 -0.08
CA GLU A 127 -3.30 -4.37 0.22
C GLU A 127 -3.52 -5.28 1.45
N ALA A 128 -4.26 -4.82 2.46
CA ALA A 128 -4.60 -5.62 3.63
C ALA A 128 -5.62 -6.72 3.30
N VAL A 129 -6.64 -6.43 2.49
CA VAL A 129 -7.61 -7.41 1.99
C VAL A 129 -6.91 -8.47 1.14
N LEU A 130 -6.07 -8.06 0.20
CA LEU A 130 -5.30 -8.93 -0.68
C LEU A 130 -4.40 -9.90 0.10
N ARG A 131 -3.84 -9.45 1.22
CA ARG A 131 -2.97 -10.27 2.09
C ARG A 131 -3.72 -11.14 3.09
N GLY A 132 -5.05 -11.13 3.08
CA GLY A 132 -5.85 -11.91 4.02
C GLY A 132 -5.60 -11.52 5.48
N LYS A 133 -5.46 -10.21 5.75
CA LYS A 133 -5.34 -9.73 7.13
C LYS A 133 -6.58 -10.08 7.94
N SER A 134 -6.41 -10.26 9.24
CA SER A 134 -7.52 -10.57 10.15
C SER A 134 -8.58 -9.48 10.15
N ASP A 135 -9.83 -9.84 10.40
CA ASP A 135 -10.96 -8.91 10.49
C ASP A 135 -10.71 -7.74 11.45
N THR A 136 -10.11 -8.02 12.60
CA THR A 136 -9.73 -6.98 13.57
C THR A 136 -8.74 -5.98 12.97
N GLU A 137 -7.75 -6.46 12.21
CA GLU A 137 -6.77 -5.61 11.55
C GLU A 137 -7.41 -4.82 10.38
N LEU A 138 -8.28 -5.45 9.59
CA LEU A 138 -9.01 -4.80 8.51
C LEU A 138 -9.89 -3.66 9.03
N ARG A 139 -10.69 -3.90 10.07
CA ARG A 139 -11.52 -2.85 10.70
C ARG A 139 -10.68 -1.71 11.26
N ARG A 140 -9.53 -2.02 11.88
CA ARG A 140 -8.60 -1.01 12.39
C ARG A 140 -7.99 -0.15 11.27
N ILE A 141 -7.68 -0.74 10.12
CA ILE A 141 -7.12 -0.01 8.98
C ILE A 141 -8.21 0.86 8.33
N ALA A 142 -9.35 0.25 7.99
CA ALA A 142 -10.44 0.92 7.30
C ALA A 142 -11.10 2.04 8.14
N SER A 143 -11.08 1.95 9.47
CA SER A 143 -11.63 3.00 10.36
C SER A 143 -11.02 4.38 10.14
N PHE A 144 -9.79 4.44 9.64
CA PHE A 144 -9.06 5.68 9.35
C PHE A 144 -9.62 6.49 8.17
N TYR A 145 -10.29 5.83 7.23
CA TYR A 145 -10.75 6.42 5.97
C TYR A 145 -12.18 6.92 6.12
N ASP A 146 -12.54 7.99 5.44
CA ASP A 146 -13.91 8.51 5.43
C ASP A 146 -14.81 7.70 4.47
N TYR A 147 -14.23 7.18 3.39
CA TYR A 147 -14.88 6.28 2.44
C TYR A 147 -13.89 5.22 1.94
N LEU A 148 -14.42 4.10 1.45
CA LEU A 148 -13.63 3.01 0.87
C LEU A 148 -13.84 2.96 -0.65
N GLU A 149 -12.80 2.54 -1.36
CA GLU A 149 -12.77 2.51 -2.82
C GLU A 149 -12.68 1.07 -3.32
N ILE A 150 -13.49 0.76 -4.33
CA ILE A 150 -13.39 -0.43 -5.17
C ILE A 150 -13.20 0.02 -6.62
N MET A 151 -12.55 -0.82 -7.42
CA MET A 151 -12.21 -0.49 -8.81
C MET A 151 -12.68 -1.59 -9.76
N PRO A 152 -12.91 -1.27 -11.05
CA PRO A 152 -13.09 -2.26 -12.10
C PRO A 152 -12.05 -3.37 -12.02
N LEU A 153 -12.44 -4.60 -12.33
CA LEU A 153 -11.55 -5.76 -12.32
C LEU A 153 -10.36 -5.54 -13.25
N ALA A 154 -10.58 -4.84 -14.36
CA ALA A 154 -9.55 -4.49 -15.34
C ALA A 154 -8.40 -3.66 -14.73
N ASN A 155 -8.67 -2.80 -13.74
CA ASN A 155 -7.63 -2.04 -13.03
C ASN A 155 -6.66 -2.97 -12.29
N ASN A 156 -7.16 -4.12 -11.84
CA ASN A 156 -6.43 -5.08 -11.02
C ASN A 156 -6.06 -6.37 -11.76
N HIS A 157 -6.29 -6.43 -13.08
CA HIS A 157 -6.05 -7.63 -13.87
C HIS A 157 -4.59 -8.08 -13.87
N PHE A 158 -3.65 -7.15 -13.67
CA PHE A 158 -2.23 -7.49 -13.54
C PHE A 158 -1.93 -8.41 -12.34
N LEU A 159 -2.80 -8.45 -11.31
CA LEU A 159 -2.71 -9.40 -10.20
C LEU A 159 -3.03 -10.83 -10.64
N LEU A 160 -3.85 -10.99 -11.67
CA LEU A 160 -4.11 -12.29 -12.30
C LEU A 160 -2.93 -12.68 -13.17
N ASP A 161 -2.44 -11.76 -14.01
CA ASP A 161 -1.29 -11.98 -14.89
C ASP A 161 -0.04 -12.45 -14.16
N ASN A 162 0.20 -11.91 -12.96
CA ASN A 162 1.39 -12.24 -12.17
C ASN A 162 1.16 -13.39 -11.16
N GLY A 163 -0.03 -14.00 -11.18
CA GLY A 163 -0.40 -15.13 -10.31
C GLY A 163 -0.65 -14.78 -8.84
N THR A 164 -0.75 -13.50 -8.49
CA THR A 164 -1.10 -13.07 -7.12
C THR A 164 -2.52 -13.50 -6.76
N VAL A 165 -3.45 -13.43 -7.72
CA VAL A 165 -4.79 -13.99 -7.61
C VAL A 165 -5.00 -15.11 -8.62
N ARG A 166 -5.95 -16.01 -8.36
CA ARG A 166 -6.13 -17.25 -9.14
C ARG A 166 -7.19 -17.15 -10.23
N SER A 167 -8.06 -16.14 -10.18
CA SER A 167 -9.18 -15.97 -11.10
C SER A 167 -9.77 -14.57 -11.03
N GLU A 168 -10.56 -14.18 -12.03
CA GLU A 168 -11.38 -12.96 -11.96
C GLU A 168 -12.35 -12.98 -10.77
N GLU A 169 -12.88 -14.15 -10.42
CA GLU A 169 -13.74 -14.30 -9.24
C GLU A 169 -12.99 -13.96 -7.95
N SER A 170 -11.68 -14.19 -7.90
CA SER A 170 -10.84 -13.74 -6.79
C SER A 170 -10.78 -12.21 -6.71
N LEU A 171 -10.67 -11.51 -7.86
CA LEU A 171 -10.72 -10.04 -7.90
C LEU A 171 -12.09 -9.51 -7.44
N ARG A 172 -13.18 -10.13 -7.90
CA ARG A 172 -14.54 -9.79 -7.45
C ARG A 172 -14.68 -9.98 -5.94
N ASN A 173 -14.11 -11.04 -5.38
CA ASN A 173 -14.11 -11.28 -3.95
C ASN A 173 -13.31 -10.25 -3.14
N LEU A 174 -12.23 -9.69 -3.70
CA LEU A 174 -11.53 -8.55 -3.06
C LEU A 174 -12.47 -7.34 -2.96
N ASN A 175 -13.17 -7.00 -4.04
CA ASN A 175 -14.14 -5.90 -4.04
C ASN A 175 -15.30 -6.18 -3.07
N ARG A 176 -15.88 -7.39 -3.09
CA ARG A 176 -16.94 -7.78 -2.12
C ARG A 176 -16.48 -7.66 -0.68
N ARG A 177 -15.22 -8.03 -0.39
CA ARG A 177 -14.68 -7.91 0.97
C ARG A 177 -14.54 -6.45 1.42
N ILE A 178 -14.16 -5.54 0.52
CA ILE A 178 -14.13 -4.11 0.80
C ILE A 178 -15.55 -3.55 0.98
N VAL A 179 -16.51 -3.99 0.17
CA VAL A 179 -17.93 -3.63 0.32
C VAL A 179 -18.46 -4.02 1.70
N GLN A 180 -18.26 -5.29 2.08
CA GLN A 180 -18.65 -5.79 3.39
C GLN A 180 -17.98 -5.00 4.54
N LEU A 181 -16.70 -4.66 4.39
CA LEU A 181 -15.98 -3.87 5.38
C LEU A 181 -16.55 -2.45 5.53
N GLY A 182 -17.00 -1.84 4.43
CA GLY A 182 -17.71 -0.56 4.45
C GLY A 182 -19.04 -0.65 5.21
N GLU A 183 -19.83 -1.69 4.93
CA GLU A 183 -21.11 -1.94 5.61
C GLU A 183 -20.93 -2.16 7.12
N GLU A 184 -19.97 -3.01 7.51
CA GLU A 184 -19.65 -3.29 8.92
C GLU A 184 -19.25 -2.03 9.71
N LEU A 185 -18.62 -1.06 9.04
CA LEU A 185 -18.12 0.17 9.65
C LEU A 185 -19.06 1.38 9.44
N GLY A 186 -20.17 1.21 8.71
CA GLY A 186 -21.04 2.32 8.33
C GLY A 186 -20.34 3.38 7.49
N LYS A 187 -19.41 2.97 6.61
CA LYS A 187 -18.66 3.85 5.71
C LYS A 187 -19.14 3.68 4.26
N PRO A 188 -19.33 4.77 3.51
CA PRO A 188 -19.67 4.67 2.10
C PRO A 188 -18.55 3.96 1.33
N VAL A 189 -18.96 3.10 0.40
CA VAL A 189 -18.08 2.43 -0.55
C VAL A 189 -18.38 2.99 -1.91
N VAL A 190 -17.35 3.47 -2.61
CA VAL A 190 -17.49 4.12 -3.92
C VAL A 190 -16.69 3.35 -4.96
N ALA A 191 -17.25 3.23 -6.16
CA ALA A 191 -16.57 2.68 -7.31
C ALA A 191 -15.82 3.79 -8.06
N THR A 192 -14.49 3.66 -8.17
CA THR A 192 -13.63 4.64 -8.86
C THR A 192 -12.83 3.96 -9.98
N CYS A 193 -12.52 4.70 -11.06
CA CYS A 193 -11.82 4.15 -12.23
C CYS A 193 -10.30 4.38 -12.21
N ASP A 194 -9.79 5.23 -11.33
CA ASP A 194 -8.39 5.70 -11.38
C ASP A 194 -7.97 6.17 -12.80
N VAL A 195 -8.75 7.11 -13.35
CA VAL A 195 -8.66 7.54 -14.76
C VAL A 195 -7.30 8.16 -15.09
N HIS A 196 -6.70 7.73 -16.20
CA HIS A 196 -5.43 8.25 -16.73
C HIS A 196 -5.55 8.84 -18.15
N PHE A 197 -6.64 8.58 -18.86
CA PHE A 197 -6.92 9.09 -20.21
C PHE A 197 -8.44 9.13 -20.45
N LEU A 198 -8.89 9.89 -21.45
CA LEU A 198 -10.33 10.15 -21.64
C LEU A 198 -11.01 8.95 -22.31
N ASP A 199 -10.64 8.66 -23.55
CA ASP A 199 -11.26 7.62 -24.39
C ASP A 199 -10.40 6.35 -24.45
N PRO A 200 -11.00 5.15 -24.64
CA PRO A 200 -10.25 3.88 -24.70
C PRO A 200 -9.08 3.87 -25.70
N GLU A 201 -9.24 4.52 -26.86
CA GLU A 201 -8.23 4.57 -27.92
C GLU A 201 -6.97 5.36 -27.50
N GLN A 202 -7.10 6.25 -26.50
CA GLN A 202 -5.99 7.07 -25.99
C GLN A 202 -5.00 6.27 -25.13
N GLU A 203 -5.29 5.00 -24.83
CA GLU A 203 -4.38 4.12 -24.11
C GLU A 203 -2.99 4.06 -24.78
N ILE A 204 -2.93 4.16 -26.11
CA ILE A 204 -1.68 4.15 -26.87
C ILE A 204 -0.69 5.22 -26.39
N PHE A 205 -1.17 6.41 -26.01
CA PHE A 205 -0.30 7.49 -25.51
C PHE A 205 0.33 7.11 -24.18
N ARG A 206 -0.43 6.47 -23.29
CA ARG A 206 0.08 5.95 -22.02
C ARG A 206 1.13 4.88 -22.26
N ARG A 207 0.89 3.93 -23.18
CA ARG A 207 1.86 2.87 -23.51
C ARG A 207 3.18 3.45 -24.04
N ILE A 208 3.12 4.45 -24.92
CA ILE A 208 4.31 5.17 -25.43
C ILE A 208 5.10 5.81 -24.27
N LEU A 209 4.42 6.49 -23.34
CA LEU A 209 5.06 7.13 -22.19
C LEU A 209 5.71 6.11 -21.23
N LEU A 210 5.05 4.98 -20.98
CA LEU A 210 5.58 3.91 -20.15
C LEU A 210 6.79 3.23 -20.80
N ALA A 211 6.74 3.00 -22.12
CA ALA A 211 7.82 2.41 -22.89
C ALA A 211 9.06 3.31 -22.86
N ALA A 212 8.88 4.63 -23.03
CA ALA A 212 9.95 5.61 -22.91
C ALA A 212 10.61 5.62 -21.52
N LYS A 213 9.82 5.33 -20.47
CA LYS A 213 10.29 5.18 -19.09
C LYS A 213 10.86 3.78 -18.77
N LYS A 214 10.91 2.87 -19.76
CA LYS A 214 11.41 1.49 -19.63
C LYS A 214 10.63 0.64 -18.60
N PHE A 215 9.33 0.87 -18.49
CA PHE A 215 8.45 -0.02 -17.74
C PHE A 215 8.32 -1.36 -18.48
N SER A 216 8.51 -2.47 -17.76
CA SER A 216 8.50 -3.81 -18.34
C SER A 216 7.13 -4.25 -18.85
N ASP A 217 6.07 -3.59 -18.39
CA ASP A 217 4.67 -3.83 -18.70
C ASP A 217 4.07 -2.73 -19.58
N ALA A 218 4.90 -1.89 -20.21
CA ALA A 218 4.44 -0.75 -21.02
C ALA A 218 3.48 -1.13 -22.16
N ASP A 219 3.66 -2.32 -22.75
CA ASP A 219 2.84 -2.81 -23.86
C ASP A 219 1.58 -3.55 -23.40
N LYS A 220 1.43 -3.80 -22.10
CA LYS A 220 0.24 -4.48 -21.56
C LYS A 220 -0.97 -3.56 -21.57
N ALA A 221 -2.11 -4.15 -21.94
CA ALA A 221 -3.39 -3.45 -21.90
C ALA A 221 -3.81 -3.17 -20.46
N MET A 222 -4.17 -1.92 -20.17
CA MET A 222 -4.69 -1.48 -18.87
C MET A 222 -5.71 -0.35 -19.10
N PRO A 223 -7.01 -0.67 -19.17
CA PRO A 223 -8.05 0.26 -19.60
C PRO A 223 -8.47 1.21 -18.46
N LEU A 224 -7.61 2.19 -18.17
CA LEU A 224 -7.82 3.28 -17.19
C LEU A 224 -8.44 4.52 -17.84
N TYR A 225 -9.47 4.32 -18.68
CA TYR A 225 -10.18 5.42 -19.36
C TYR A 225 -11.34 5.95 -18.51
N TYR A 226 -11.91 7.08 -18.92
CA TYR A 226 -13.06 7.66 -18.23
C TYR A 226 -14.35 6.91 -18.61
N ARG A 227 -14.73 5.95 -17.77
CA ARG A 227 -15.94 5.15 -18.00
C ARG A 227 -17.22 5.95 -17.77
N THR A 228 -18.21 5.64 -18.58
CA THR A 228 -19.60 6.07 -18.39
C THR A 228 -20.22 5.37 -17.18
N THR A 229 -21.32 5.93 -16.65
CA THR A 229 -22.09 5.29 -15.57
C THR A 229 -22.61 3.92 -15.96
N GLU A 230 -23.03 3.73 -17.21
CA GLU A 230 -23.52 2.43 -17.72
C GLU A 230 -22.41 1.38 -17.71
N GLU A 231 -21.23 1.69 -18.24
CA GLU A 231 -20.06 0.79 -18.19
C GLU A 231 -19.64 0.44 -16.76
N MET A 232 -19.79 1.38 -15.81
CA MET A 232 -19.52 1.13 -14.41
C MET A 232 -20.59 0.24 -13.77
N LEU A 233 -21.88 0.44 -14.06
CA LEU A 233 -22.94 -0.42 -13.57
C LEU A 233 -22.78 -1.86 -14.07
N ASP A 234 -22.42 -2.03 -15.35
CA ASP A 234 -22.14 -3.34 -15.94
C ASP A 234 -20.92 -4.01 -15.31
N GLU A 235 -19.84 -3.26 -15.10
CA GLU A 235 -18.63 -3.76 -14.45
C GLU A 235 -18.90 -4.30 -13.05
N PHE A 236 -19.75 -3.62 -12.28
CA PHE A 236 -20.07 -3.98 -10.89
C PHE A 236 -21.35 -4.82 -10.75
N ALA A 237 -21.95 -5.28 -11.85
CA ALA A 237 -23.19 -6.06 -11.85
C ALA A 237 -23.11 -7.35 -10.99
N TYR A 238 -21.92 -7.91 -10.79
CA TYR A 238 -21.68 -9.08 -9.93
C TYR A 238 -21.91 -8.84 -8.43
N LEU A 239 -22.11 -7.57 -8.01
CA LEU A 239 -22.51 -7.20 -6.65
C LEU A 239 -24.04 -7.27 -6.46
N GLY A 240 -24.81 -7.42 -7.55
CA GLY A 240 -26.25 -7.26 -7.56
C GLY A 240 -26.68 -5.82 -7.87
N PRO A 241 -27.88 -5.62 -8.46
CA PRO A 241 -28.29 -4.34 -9.03
C PRO A 241 -28.37 -3.22 -7.99
N GLU A 242 -28.88 -3.50 -6.79
CA GLU A 242 -28.99 -2.50 -5.72
C GLU A 242 -27.62 -2.02 -5.26
N LYS A 243 -26.69 -2.95 -5.01
CA LYS A 243 -25.35 -2.62 -4.54
C LYS A 243 -24.52 -1.94 -5.62
N ALA A 244 -24.65 -2.37 -6.88
CA ALA A 244 -24.01 -1.71 -8.01
C ALA A 244 -24.47 -0.25 -8.13
N GLN A 245 -25.78 0.01 -8.06
CA GLN A 245 -26.32 1.36 -8.06
C GLN A 245 -25.81 2.19 -6.88
N GLU A 246 -25.75 1.59 -5.68
CA GLU A 246 -25.26 2.25 -4.48
C GLU A 246 -23.81 2.72 -4.61
N VAL A 247 -22.89 1.82 -5.00
CA VAL A 247 -21.45 2.12 -5.04
C VAL A 247 -21.06 2.95 -6.26
N VAL A 248 -21.79 2.84 -7.38
CA VAL A 248 -21.48 3.57 -8.63
C VAL A 248 -22.13 4.95 -8.66
N VAL A 249 -23.34 5.10 -8.12
CA VAL A 249 -24.14 6.33 -8.27
C VAL A 249 -24.50 6.97 -6.92
N THR A 250 -25.06 6.22 -5.98
CA THR A 250 -25.60 6.85 -4.76
C THR A 250 -24.50 7.41 -3.86
N ASN A 251 -23.45 6.63 -3.60
CA ASN A 251 -22.34 7.03 -2.71
C ASN A 251 -21.36 8.01 -3.38
N THR A 252 -21.39 8.12 -4.71
CA THR A 252 -20.50 9.00 -5.50
C THR A 252 -21.06 10.41 -5.71
N ASN A 253 -22.36 10.63 -5.45
CA ASN A 253 -23.05 11.93 -5.53
C ASN A 253 -23.18 12.61 -4.15
#